data_AF-A0A8J5T6Q4-F1
#
_entry.id   AF-A0A8J5T6Q4-F1
#
_cell.length_a   1.000
_cell.length_b   1.000
_cell.length_c   1.000
_cell.angle_alpha   90.00
_cell.angle_beta   90.00
_cell.angle_gamma   90.00
#
_symmetry.space_group_name_H-M   'P 1'
#
loop_
_entity.id
_entity.type
_entity.pdbx_description
1 polymer ?
#
loop_
_entity_poly.entity_id
_entity_poly.type
_entity_poly.pdbx_seq_one_letter_code
_entity_poly.pdbx_strand_id
1 'polypeptide(L)'
;MPPLLLLLALLAATPLSGAAAAGFGGGGDPPPTPTPTPTAWPEQFHAVVFTNLTESGGRLQLIDLYYDWPRGRNLNIIRNQLSGNPLYDVEWNNGTSYYFDSASCRTVRFPVGLLPPDWLANGAVYLGREKVDGFDCHIWTKVDFIWYYEDVVTHRPVRWNFYNGTLPRKLTELISSAS
;
A
#
# COMPACT_ATOMS: atom_id res chain seq x y z
N MET A 1 -26.17 50.37 22.56
CA MET A 1 -27.42 50.54 23.31
C MET A 1 -28.49 51.04 22.34
N PRO A 2 -29.69 50.42 22.29
CA PRO A 2 -30.73 50.59 21.25
C PRO A 2 -31.69 51.78 21.58
N PRO A 3 -32.71 52.15 20.75
CA PRO A 3 -34.01 51.43 20.65
C PRO A 3 -34.58 51.34 19.20
N LEU A 4 -35.24 50.25 18.78
CA LEU A 4 -36.66 49.85 18.94
C LEU A 4 -37.64 50.62 18.02
N LEU A 5 -38.21 49.97 16.98
CA LEU A 5 -39.64 49.67 16.79
C LEU A 5 -40.04 49.33 15.32
N LEU A 6 -40.78 48.21 15.21
CA LEU A 6 -41.92 47.92 14.33
C LEU A 6 -41.81 48.11 12.80
N LEU A 7 -42.01 47.01 12.05
CA LEU A 7 -43.18 46.88 11.18
C LEU A 7 -43.51 45.42 10.89
N LEU A 8 -44.71 44.99 11.29
CA LEU A 8 -45.39 43.81 10.76
C LEU A 8 -45.75 44.07 9.29
N ALA A 9 -45.51 43.10 8.41
CA ALA A 9 -46.24 42.96 7.16
C ALA A 9 -46.75 41.52 7.04
N LEU A 10 -48.02 41.33 7.40
CA LEU A 10 -48.84 40.19 7.00
C LEU A 10 -49.09 40.31 5.50
N LEU A 11 -48.64 39.35 4.70
CA LEU A 11 -49.24 39.09 3.39
C LEU A 11 -49.71 37.63 3.35
N ALA A 12 -51.02 37.46 3.35
CA ALA A 12 -51.67 36.21 2.99
C ALA A 12 -51.55 36.03 1.46
N ALA A 13 -51.05 34.88 1.03
CA ALA A 13 -51.18 34.39 -0.34
C ALA A 13 -51.54 32.91 -0.28
N THR A 14 -52.64 32.59 -0.95
CA THR A 14 -53.32 31.29 -1.03
C THR A 14 -52.46 30.19 -1.65
N PRO A 15 -52.66 28.91 -1.28
CA PRO A 15 -51.93 27.80 -1.88
C PRO A 15 -52.41 27.56 -3.31
N LEU A 16 -51.52 27.74 -4.31
CA LEU A 16 -51.72 27.11 -5.61
C LEU A 16 -51.39 25.61 -5.46
N SER A 17 -52.42 24.78 -5.61
CA SER A 17 -52.28 23.34 -5.80
C SER A 17 -51.51 23.08 -7.09
N GLY A 18 -50.24 22.70 -6.97
CA GLY A 18 -49.42 22.16 -8.05
C GLY A 18 -49.53 20.63 -8.05
N ALA A 19 -50.04 20.09 -9.15
CA ALA A 19 -50.31 18.67 -9.34
C ALA A 19 -49.07 17.80 -9.09
N ALA A 20 -49.29 16.67 -8.40
CA ALA A 20 -48.32 15.60 -8.30
C ALA A 20 -48.04 15.02 -9.70
N ALA A 21 -46.83 15.25 -10.20
CA ALA A 21 -46.30 14.48 -11.31
C ALA A 21 -45.94 13.09 -10.78
N ALA A 22 -46.78 12.10 -11.09
CA ALA A 22 -46.45 10.70 -10.99
C ALA A 22 -45.69 10.27 -12.26
N GLY A 23 -44.55 9.60 -12.08
CA GLY A 23 -43.71 9.01 -13.12
C GLY A 23 -42.27 9.52 -13.04
N PHE A 24 -41.21 8.71 -12.95
CA PHE A 24 -41.01 7.29 -13.23
C PHE A 24 -40.14 6.65 -12.14
N GLY A 25 -40.32 5.34 -11.97
CA GLY A 25 -39.70 4.53 -10.94
C GLY A 25 -38.18 4.70 -10.82
N GLY A 26 -37.74 4.78 -9.56
CA GLY A 26 -36.35 4.76 -9.19
C GLY A 26 -35.68 3.46 -9.63
N GLY A 27 -34.96 3.52 -10.74
CA GLY A 27 -33.70 2.80 -10.84
C GLY A 27 -32.70 3.53 -9.97
N GLY A 28 -32.79 3.35 -8.64
CA GLY A 28 -31.70 3.75 -7.78
C GLY A 28 -30.51 2.92 -8.22
N ASP A 29 -29.43 3.57 -8.66
CA ASP A 29 -28.17 2.89 -8.91
C ASP A 29 -27.87 2.00 -7.70
N PRO A 30 -27.46 0.73 -7.91
CA PRO A 30 -27.05 -0.11 -6.81
C PRO A 30 -26.03 0.65 -5.96
N PRO A 31 -26.09 0.53 -4.62
CA PRO A 31 -25.17 1.26 -3.74
C PRO A 31 -23.74 1.03 -4.23
N PRO A 32 -22.91 2.09 -4.28
CA PRO A 32 -21.56 1.97 -4.78
C PRO A 32 -20.84 0.87 -4.03
N THR A 33 -20.24 -0.06 -4.77
CA THR A 33 -19.45 -1.14 -4.18
C THR A 33 -18.35 -0.50 -3.33
N PRO A 34 -18.16 -0.95 -2.07
CA PRO A 34 -17.14 -0.37 -1.21
C PRO A 34 -15.77 -0.51 -1.87
N THR A 35 -14.98 0.56 -1.82
CA THR A 35 -13.61 0.56 -2.34
C THR A 35 -12.78 -0.49 -1.59
N PRO A 36 -12.04 -1.36 -2.30
CA PRO A 36 -11.17 -2.35 -1.66
C PRO A 36 -10.14 -1.72 -0.74
N THR A 37 -9.95 -2.33 0.43
CA THR A 37 -8.90 -1.99 1.40
C THR A 37 -7.78 -3.03 1.34
N PRO A 38 -6.50 -2.64 1.47
CA PRO A 38 -5.39 -3.59 1.52
C PRO A 38 -5.57 -4.59 2.66
N THR A 39 -5.26 -5.85 2.41
CA THR A 39 -5.27 -6.90 3.43
C THR A 39 -4.00 -6.81 4.26
N ALA A 40 -4.11 -6.94 5.58
CA ALA A 40 -2.92 -7.06 6.43
C ALA A 40 -2.18 -8.37 6.10
N TRP A 41 -0.87 -8.31 5.89
CA TRP A 41 -0.09 -9.53 5.64
C TRP A 41 0.10 -10.36 6.92
N PRO A 42 0.45 -11.66 6.83
CA PRO A 42 0.66 -12.49 8.01
C PRO A 42 1.74 -11.93 8.95
N GLU A 43 1.57 -12.11 10.26
CA GLU A 43 2.58 -11.67 11.25
C GLU A 43 3.92 -12.41 11.12
N GLN A 44 3.90 -13.60 10.52
CA GLN A 44 5.08 -14.40 10.23
C GLN A 44 4.91 -15.04 8.85
N PHE A 45 5.93 -14.93 8.00
CA PHE A 45 5.95 -15.61 6.71
C PHE A 45 7.37 -15.74 6.19
N HIS A 46 7.55 -16.71 5.28
CA HIS A 46 8.71 -16.76 4.39
C HIS A 46 8.28 -16.34 2.99
N ALA A 47 9.12 -15.54 2.34
CA ALA A 47 8.94 -15.19 0.94
C ALA A 47 10.23 -15.30 0.14
N VAL A 48 10.09 -15.71 -1.13
CA VAL A 48 11.16 -15.58 -2.12
C VAL A 48 10.86 -14.38 -2.98
N VAL A 49 11.75 -13.41 -2.90
CA VAL A 49 11.62 -12.10 -3.49
C VAL A 49 12.61 -11.95 -4.64
N PHE A 50 12.12 -11.49 -5.79
CA PHE A 50 12.97 -11.07 -6.90
C PHE A 50 12.98 -9.54 -6.98
N THR A 51 14.17 -8.97 -6.87
CA THR A 51 14.37 -7.52 -6.88
C THR A 51 15.12 -7.10 -8.13
N ASN A 52 14.49 -6.22 -8.93
CA ASN A 52 15.13 -5.61 -10.08
C ASN A 52 15.69 -4.22 -9.74
N LEU A 53 17.02 -4.13 -9.66
CA LEU A 53 17.76 -2.88 -9.44
C LEU A 53 18.43 -2.33 -10.71
N THR A 54 18.23 -2.92 -11.90
CA THR A 54 19.02 -2.53 -13.08
C THR A 54 18.74 -1.10 -13.52
N GLU A 55 17.51 -0.61 -13.33
CA GLU A 55 17.12 0.77 -13.64
C GLU A 55 17.79 1.81 -12.74
N SER A 56 18.26 1.41 -11.56
CA SER A 56 18.99 2.26 -10.61
C SER A 56 20.51 2.05 -10.67
N GLY A 57 21.01 1.32 -11.67
CA GLY A 57 22.43 0.98 -11.81
C GLY A 57 22.89 -0.17 -10.90
N GLY A 58 21.96 -0.83 -10.21
CA GLY A 58 22.22 -2.04 -9.44
C GLY A 58 22.12 -3.32 -10.26
N ARG A 59 21.91 -4.45 -9.58
CA ARG A 59 21.86 -5.80 -10.18
C ARG A 59 20.57 -6.51 -9.79
N LEU A 60 20.20 -7.52 -10.56
CA LEU A 60 19.13 -8.44 -10.17
C LEU A 60 19.51 -9.21 -8.90
N GLN A 61 18.56 -9.32 -7.98
CA GLN A 61 18.74 -10.02 -6.71
C GLN A 61 17.61 -11.03 -6.49
N LEU A 62 17.98 -12.17 -5.91
CA LEU A 62 17.05 -13.11 -5.31
C LEU A 62 17.21 -13.03 -3.79
N ILE A 63 16.11 -12.86 -3.07
CA ILE A 63 16.09 -12.64 -1.63
C ILE A 63 15.21 -13.69 -0.98
N ASP A 64 15.77 -14.44 -0.03
CA ASP A 64 14.96 -15.19 0.93
C ASP A 64 14.61 -14.26 2.10
N LEU A 65 13.35 -13.89 2.22
CA LEU A 65 12.83 -12.99 3.25
C LEU A 65 12.11 -13.80 4.33
N TYR A 66 12.50 -13.59 5.59
CA TYR A 66 11.86 -14.17 6.76
C TYR A 66 11.35 -13.05 7.66
N TYR A 67 10.03 -12.85 7.64
CA TYR A 67 9.35 -11.83 8.44
C TYR A 67 8.84 -12.45 9.74
N ASP A 68 9.12 -11.81 10.88
CA ASP A 68 8.71 -12.27 12.22
C ASP A 68 8.33 -11.05 13.08
N TRP A 69 7.12 -10.54 12.86
CA TRP A 69 6.58 -9.35 13.55
C TRP A 69 6.53 -9.50 15.06
N PRO A 70 6.06 -10.62 15.65
CA PRO A 70 6.01 -10.78 17.11
C PRO A 70 7.39 -10.70 17.77
N ARG A 71 8.45 -11.02 17.01
CA ARG A 71 9.85 -10.88 17.47
C ARG A 71 10.55 -9.63 16.91
N GLY A 72 9.83 -8.78 16.20
CA GLY A 72 10.29 -7.48 15.73
C GLY A 72 11.46 -7.54 14.76
N ARG A 73 11.52 -8.56 13.89
CA ARG A 73 12.65 -8.78 12.98
C ARG A 73 12.23 -9.19 11.57
N ASN A 74 13.03 -8.79 10.59
CA ASN A 74 12.95 -9.22 9.20
C ASN A 74 14.37 -9.58 8.71
N LEU A 75 14.55 -10.80 8.23
CA LEU A 75 15.83 -11.26 7.68
C LEU A 75 15.72 -11.37 6.17
N ASN A 76 16.55 -10.64 5.45
CA ASN A 76 16.75 -10.77 4.02
C ASN A 76 18.10 -11.47 3.75
N ILE A 77 18.08 -12.60 3.06
CA ILE A 77 19.29 -13.26 2.55
C ILE A 77 19.40 -12.93 1.06
N ILE A 78 20.23 -11.93 0.74
CA ILE A 78 20.30 -11.31 -0.57
C ILE A 78 21.38 -11.96 -1.41
N ARG A 79 20.99 -12.53 -2.55
CA ARG A 79 21.89 -13.20 -3.51
C ARG A 79 21.92 -12.41 -4.82
N ASN A 80 23.09 -11.89 -5.16
CA ASN A 80 23.35 -11.37 -6.51
C ASN A 80 23.58 -12.54 -7.48
N GLN A 81 23.31 -12.32 -8.77
CA GLN A 81 23.59 -13.32 -9.81
C GLN A 81 25.07 -13.76 -9.77
N LEU A 82 25.27 -15.08 -9.67
CA LEU A 82 26.58 -15.77 -9.64
C LEU A 82 27.43 -15.55 -8.37
N SER A 83 26.89 -14.97 -7.29
CA SER A 83 27.63 -14.82 -6.03
C SER A 83 27.50 -16.05 -5.13
N GLY A 84 28.63 -16.60 -4.67
CA GLY A 84 28.66 -17.64 -3.64
C GLY A 84 28.54 -17.11 -2.20
N ASN A 85 28.72 -15.79 -2.00
CA ASN A 85 28.60 -15.14 -0.70
C ASN A 85 27.35 -14.25 -0.67
N PRO A 86 26.32 -14.60 0.11
CA PRO A 86 25.14 -13.77 0.27
C PRO A 86 25.42 -12.58 1.20
N LEU A 87 24.70 -11.48 0.96
CA LEU A 87 24.60 -10.38 1.91
C LEU A 87 23.39 -10.66 2.81
N TYR A 88 23.58 -10.62 4.12
CA TYR A 88 22.50 -10.69 5.09
C TYR A 88 22.11 -9.29 5.51
N ASP A 89 20.81 -9.03 5.56
CA ASP A 89 20.23 -7.81 6.14
C ASP A 89 19.20 -8.20 7.20
N VAL A 90 19.51 -7.92 8.46
CA VAL A 90 18.59 -8.14 9.59
C VAL A 90 18.07 -6.80 10.05
N GLU A 91 16.80 -6.54 9.75
CA GLU A 91 16.09 -5.33 10.11
C GLU A 91 15.29 -5.53 11.39
N TRP A 92 15.33 -4.56 12.29
CA TRP A 92 14.62 -4.58 13.56
C TRP A 92 13.50 -3.53 13.59
N ASN A 93 12.41 -3.83 14.29
CA ASN A 93 11.29 -2.91 14.51
C ASN A 93 11.70 -1.62 15.22
N ASN A 94 12.82 -1.63 15.95
CA ASN A 94 13.34 -0.44 16.57
C ASN A 94 13.97 0.52 15.56
N GLY A 95 14.16 0.16 14.29
CA GLY A 95 14.78 0.98 13.24
C GLY A 95 16.24 0.69 12.94
N THR A 96 16.84 -0.33 13.58
CA THR A 96 18.24 -0.72 13.34
C THR A 96 18.29 -1.86 12.33
N SER A 97 19.21 -1.78 11.38
CA SER A 97 19.53 -2.87 10.46
C SER A 97 21.00 -3.25 10.53
N TYR A 98 21.29 -4.55 10.43
CA TYR A 98 22.65 -5.08 10.35
C TYR A 98 22.85 -5.71 8.98
N TYR A 99 23.79 -5.15 8.21
CA TYR A 99 24.24 -5.71 6.95
C TYR A 99 25.56 -6.44 7.17
N PHE A 100 25.64 -7.71 6.81
CA PHE A 100 26.88 -8.46 6.96
C PHE A 100 27.03 -9.57 5.92
N ASP A 101 28.27 -9.95 5.68
CA ASP A 101 28.65 -11.09 4.86
C ASP A 101 29.83 -11.81 5.53
N SER A 102 30.50 -12.72 4.82
CA SER A 102 31.65 -13.44 5.38
C SER A 102 32.85 -12.56 5.75
N ALA A 103 32.91 -11.30 5.31
CA ALA A 103 34.09 -10.44 5.43
C ALA A 103 33.81 -9.14 6.19
N SER A 104 32.56 -8.70 6.28
CA SER A 104 32.19 -7.38 6.78
C SER A 104 30.89 -7.40 7.56
N CYS A 105 30.76 -6.44 8.47
CA CYS A 105 29.52 -6.14 9.18
C CYS A 105 29.40 -4.64 9.36
N ARG A 106 28.22 -4.08 9.07
CA ARG A 106 27.89 -2.67 9.29
C ARG A 106 26.48 -2.51 9.83
N THR A 107 26.31 -1.50 10.67
CA THR A 107 25.01 -1.12 11.23
C THR A 107 24.47 0.08 10.49
N VAL A 108 23.17 0.07 10.19
CA VAL A 108 22.43 1.17 9.57
C VAL A 108 21.22 1.50 10.43
N ARG A 109 20.82 2.77 10.41
CA ARG A 109 19.61 3.23 11.06
C ARG A 109 18.59 3.66 10.00
N PHE A 110 17.45 2.99 9.97
CA PHE A 110 16.29 3.36 9.17
C PHE A 110 15.18 3.86 10.10
N PRO A 111 14.90 5.18 10.14
CA PRO A 111 13.89 5.73 11.04
C PRO A 111 12.50 5.13 10.89
N VAL A 112 12.15 4.65 9.69
CA VAL A 112 10.88 3.97 9.42
C VAL A 112 10.77 2.60 10.10
N GLY A 113 11.91 1.91 10.30
CA GLY A 113 11.96 0.57 10.86
C GLY A 113 11.18 -0.47 10.07
N LEU A 114 10.90 -1.59 10.74
CA LEU A 114 10.11 -2.67 10.17
C LEU A 114 8.64 -2.26 10.05
N LEU A 115 8.05 -2.44 8.87
CA LEU A 115 6.64 -2.11 8.64
C LEU A 115 5.72 -3.14 9.33
N PRO A 116 4.69 -2.69 10.09
CA PRO A 116 3.70 -3.58 10.68
C PRO A 116 2.77 -4.20 9.62
N PRO A 117 2.13 -5.36 9.91
CA PRO A 117 1.18 -6.03 9.03
C PRO A 117 0.09 -5.16 8.40
N ASP A 118 -0.41 -4.20 9.17
CA ASP A 118 -1.49 -3.30 8.78
C ASP A 118 -0.99 -1.95 8.24
N TRP A 119 0.30 -1.84 7.90
CA TRP A 119 0.90 -0.57 7.53
C TRP A 119 0.15 0.11 6.39
N LEU A 120 -0.41 -0.63 5.43
CA LEU A 120 -1.19 -0.06 4.32
C LEU A 120 -2.65 0.25 4.67
N ALA A 121 -3.19 -0.27 5.77
CA ALA A 121 -4.62 -0.14 6.11
C ALA A 121 -5.05 1.33 6.26
N ASN A 122 -4.14 2.19 6.74
CA ASN A 122 -4.39 3.61 6.91
C ASN A 122 -3.57 4.45 5.92
N GLY A 123 -4.24 5.30 5.14
CA GLY A 123 -3.59 6.27 4.26
C GLY A 123 -3.08 5.74 2.92
N ALA A 124 -3.36 4.50 2.57
CA ALA A 124 -3.17 4.02 1.21
C ALA A 124 -4.35 4.48 0.32
N VAL A 125 -4.03 4.86 -0.92
CA VAL A 125 -4.99 5.32 -1.92
C VAL A 125 -5.15 4.23 -2.97
N TYR A 126 -6.37 3.74 -3.16
CA TYR A 126 -6.68 2.75 -4.18
C TYR A 126 -6.61 3.35 -5.58
N LEU A 127 -5.90 2.68 -6.49
CA LEU A 127 -5.65 3.13 -7.86
C LEU A 127 -6.38 2.29 -8.92
N GLY A 128 -6.98 1.17 -8.54
CA GLY A 128 -7.70 0.27 -9.46
C GLY A 128 -7.10 -1.12 -9.53
N ARG A 129 -7.26 -1.78 -10.68
CA ARG A 129 -6.77 -3.13 -10.95
C ARG A 129 -5.84 -3.18 -12.14
N GLU A 130 -4.83 -4.04 -12.09
CA GLU A 130 -3.89 -4.29 -13.18
C GLU A 130 -3.49 -5.77 -13.22
N LYS A 131 -3.25 -6.32 -14.41
CA LYS A 131 -2.64 -7.64 -14.57
C LYS A 131 -1.13 -7.56 -14.44
N VAL A 132 -0.55 -8.27 -13.47
CA VAL A 132 0.88 -8.24 -13.16
C VAL A 132 1.40 -9.67 -13.01
N ASP A 133 2.37 -10.06 -13.83
CA ASP A 133 3.03 -11.38 -13.79
C ASP A 133 2.05 -12.58 -13.78
N GLY A 134 0.91 -12.43 -14.45
CA GLY A 134 -0.16 -13.44 -14.52
C GLY A 134 -1.22 -13.33 -13.42
N PHE A 135 -1.03 -12.46 -12.42
CA PHE A 135 -2.01 -12.14 -11.38
C PHE A 135 -2.91 -10.99 -11.80
N ASP A 136 -4.15 -10.98 -11.30
CA ASP A 136 -5.05 -9.83 -11.40
C ASP A 136 -5.02 -9.14 -10.04
N CYS A 137 -4.41 -7.96 -9.98
CA CYS A 137 -4.06 -7.32 -8.72
C CYS A 137 -4.89 -6.06 -8.48
N HIS A 138 -5.29 -5.85 -7.23
CA HIS A 138 -5.61 -4.53 -6.70
C HIS A 138 -4.33 -3.72 -6.52
N ILE A 139 -4.41 -2.40 -6.74
CA ILE A 139 -3.25 -1.49 -6.65
C ILE A 139 -3.55 -0.38 -5.65
N TRP A 140 -2.60 -0.12 -4.77
CA TRP A 140 -2.62 1.06 -3.92
C TRP A 140 -1.30 1.82 -3.98
N THR A 141 -1.35 3.12 -3.73
CA THR A 141 -0.17 3.93 -3.45
C THR A 141 -0.22 4.48 -2.02
N LYS A 142 0.95 4.65 -1.40
CA LYS A 142 1.08 5.29 -0.09
C LYS A 142 2.36 6.10 -0.04
N VAL A 143 2.31 7.25 0.66
CA VAL A 143 3.44 8.18 0.88
C VAL A 143 4.17 8.62 -0.40
N ASP A 144 3.48 8.65 -1.53
CA ASP A 144 3.93 9.14 -2.85
C ASP A 144 5.18 8.46 -3.45
N PHE A 145 5.70 7.40 -2.81
CA PHE A 145 6.84 6.64 -3.32
C PHE A 145 6.63 5.13 -3.36
N ILE A 146 5.49 4.62 -2.89
CA ILE A 146 5.21 3.18 -2.86
C ILE A 146 3.98 2.86 -3.71
N TRP A 147 4.07 1.77 -4.47
CA TRP A 147 2.92 1.09 -5.06
C TRP A 147 2.91 -0.36 -4.60
N TYR A 148 1.75 -0.79 -4.12
CA TYR A 148 1.51 -2.14 -3.63
C TYR A 148 0.48 -2.85 -4.51
N TYR A 149 0.79 -4.09 -4.87
CA TYR A 149 -0.04 -4.95 -5.69
C TYR A 149 -0.42 -6.20 -4.88
N GLU A 150 -1.72 -6.40 -4.70
CA GLU A 150 -2.30 -7.55 -4.01
C GLU A 150 -3.14 -8.37 -4.97
N ASP A 151 -2.93 -9.69 -5.00
CA ASP A 151 -3.78 -10.58 -5.81
C ASP A 151 -5.23 -10.52 -5.34
N VAL A 152 -6.16 -10.28 -6.27
CA VAL A 152 -7.59 -10.11 -5.97
C VAL A 152 -8.21 -11.38 -5.37
N VAL A 153 -7.68 -12.55 -5.73
CA VAL A 153 -8.25 -13.84 -5.30
C VAL A 153 -7.69 -14.27 -3.95
N THR A 154 -6.38 -14.24 -3.78
CA THR A 154 -5.71 -14.78 -2.59
C THR A 154 -5.34 -13.74 -1.55
N HIS A 155 -5.49 -12.45 -1.86
CA HIS A 155 -5.10 -11.33 -1.00
C HIS A 155 -3.62 -11.30 -0.62
N ARG A 156 -2.78 -12.06 -1.33
CA ARG A 156 -1.35 -12.09 -1.07
C ARG A 156 -0.64 -10.90 -1.73
N PRO A 157 0.43 -10.39 -1.10
CA PRO A 157 1.37 -9.51 -1.76
C PRO A 157 1.92 -10.13 -3.05
N VAL A 158 1.87 -9.41 -4.17
CA VAL A 158 2.45 -9.84 -5.46
C VAL A 158 3.65 -8.99 -5.84
N ARG A 159 3.52 -7.67 -5.71
CA ARG A 159 4.56 -6.73 -6.13
C ARG A 159 4.59 -5.49 -5.24
N TRP A 160 5.79 -5.01 -4.97
CA TRP A 160 6.02 -3.65 -4.49
C TRP A 160 6.85 -2.88 -5.53
N ASN A 161 6.47 -1.64 -5.80
CA ASN A 161 7.33 -0.70 -6.50
C ASN A 161 7.68 0.46 -5.58
N PHE A 162 8.98 0.79 -5.51
CA PHE A 162 9.47 1.97 -4.79
C PHE A 162 10.04 3.01 -5.76
N TYR A 163 9.73 4.28 -5.55
CA TYR A 163 10.19 5.43 -6.34
C TYR A 163 11.17 6.31 -5.54
N ASN A 164 12.32 6.67 -6.10
CA ASN A 164 13.35 7.45 -5.39
C ASN A 164 13.45 8.94 -5.77
N GLY A 165 12.42 9.51 -6.41
CA GLY A 165 12.35 10.96 -6.64
C GLY A 165 13.08 11.50 -7.87
N THR A 166 13.77 10.67 -8.66
CA THR A 166 14.53 11.14 -9.82
C THR A 166 14.33 10.21 -11.02
N LEU A 167 13.31 10.48 -11.86
CA LEU A 167 12.86 9.64 -13.01
C LEU A 167 12.26 8.28 -12.58
N PRO A 168 11.42 7.60 -13.39
CA PRO A 168 10.65 6.42 -12.98
C PRO A 168 11.58 5.22 -12.79
N ARG A 169 12.36 5.25 -11.72
CA ARG A 169 13.24 4.19 -11.29
C ARG A 169 12.42 3.28 -10.41
N LYS A 170 11.86 2.22 -10.99
CA LYS A 170 11.06 1.25 -10.25
C LYS A 170 12.01 0.24 -9.64
N LEU A 171 12.16 0.30 -8.31
CA LEU A 171 12.57 -0.89 -7.58
C LEU A 171 11.37 -1.82 -7.60
N THR A 172 11.39 -2.88 -8.41
CA THR A 172 10.33 -3.88 -8.43
C THR A 172 10.73 -5.05 -7.58
N GLU A 173 9.92 -5.33 -6.57
CA GLU A 173 10.03 -6.48 -5.68
C GLU A 173 8.88 -7.45 -5.99
N LEU A 174 9.18 -8.63 -6.51
CA LEU A 174 8.18 -9.66 -6.83
C LEU A 174 8.17 -10.73 -5.76
N ILE A 175 7.01 -10.96 -5.15
CA ILE A 175 6.82 -11.98 -4.12
C ILE A 175 6.33 -13.26 -4.80
N SER A 176 7.26 -14.18 -5.04
CA SER A 176 6.98 -15.41 -5.80
C SER A 176 6.24 -16.47 -4.99
N SER A 177 6.37 -16.43 -3.66
CA SER A 177 5.62 -17.23 -2.70
C SER A 177 5.60 -16.50 -1.37
N ALA A 178 4.47 -16.49 -0.67
CA ALA A 178 4.37 -16.12 0.74
C ALA A 178 3.56 -17.23 1.43
N SER A 179 4.16 -17.89 2.42
CA SER A 179 3.56 -18.99 3.19
C SER A 179 3.77 -18.81 4.68
#